data_AF-A0A6C0LBQ4-F1
#
_entry.id   AF-A0A6C0LBQ4-F1
#
_cell.length_a   1.000
_cell.length_b   1.000
_cell.length_c   1.000
_cell.angle_alpha   90.00
_cell.angle_beta   90.00
_cell.angle_gamma   90.00
#
_symmetry.space_group_name_H-M   'P 1'
#
loop_
_entity.id
_entity.type
_entity.pdbx_description
1 polymer ?
#
loop_
_entity_poly.entity_id
_entity_poly.type
_entity_poly.pdbx_seq_one_letter_code
_entity_poly.pdbx_strand_id
1 'polypeptide(L)'
;MSKTKSDKCDDLKKFDYMKTIKNNINNVLKDKAVLPIINDLVIRTNKIVIHSCNFIKLYCIYLYENDLEFPLIDKNFICDVFKVITKRKDNRGATPEKDYSDLLKNLYKFYNEHYITTIYDNEIIYYDKLSYILAYEAIDIEKNINNNIQEHFITHLNQFVNHSFNLQEQKDEIKKIKDKEVRKERYKSLTNEFK
;
A
#
# COMPACT_ATOMS: atom_id res chain seq x y z
N MET A 1 47.28 -37.45 25.40
CA MET A 1 46.30 -36.35 25.55
C MET A 1 46.68 -35.24 24.59
N SER A 2 46.18 -35.28 23.36
CA SER A 2 46.48 -34.29 22.34
C SER A 2 45.23 -34.13 21.48
N LYS A 3 44.43 -33.11 21.79
CA LYS A 3 43.29 -32.72 20.95
C LYS A 3 43.85 -32.27 19.60
N THR A 4 43.67 -33.12 18.60
CA THR A 4 44.11 -32.93 17.22
C THR A 4 43.31 -31.79 16.58
N LYS A 5 43.92 -31.13 15.59
CA LYS A 5 43.52 -29.90 14.88
C LYS A 5 42.12 -29.86 14.24
N SER A 6 41.24 -30.85 14.41
CA SER A 6 39.91 -30.88 13.78
C SER A 6 38.92 -29.91 14.42
N ASP A 7 38.98 -29.68 15.73
CA ASP A 7 37.98 -28.87 16.44
C ASP A 7 38.10 -27.36 16.14
N LYS A 8 39.27 -26.89 15.67
CA LYS A 8 39.48 -25.47 15.34
C LYS A 8 38.88 -25.03 14.00
N CYS A 9 38.53 -25.97 13.12
CA CYS A 9 38.03 -25.66 11.78
C CYS A 9 36.51 -25.43 11.76
N ASP A 10 35.77 -26.02 12.71
CA ASP A 10 34.32 -25.87 12.78
C ASP A 10 33.86 -24.59 13.51
N ASP A 11 34.68 -24.06 14.43
CA ASP A 11 34.40 -22.77 15.09
C ASP A 11 34.53 -21.55 14.15
N LEU A 12 35.38 -21.66 13.10
CA LEU A 12 35.53 -20.62 12.07
C LEU A 12 34.34 -20.56 11.11
N LYS A 13 33.56 -21.64 10.96
CA LYS A 13 32.36 -21.68 10.11
C LYS A 13 31.11 -21.11 10.79
N LYS A 14 31.20 -20.79 12.09
CA LYS A 14 30.09 -20.25 12.89
C LYS A 14 30.39 -18.85 13.44
N PHE A 15 31.32 -18.14 12.83
CA PHE A 15 31.60 -16.75 13.19
C PHE A 15 30.69 -15.83 12.39
N ASP A 16 29.59 -15.43 13.01
CA ASP A 16 28.77 -14.35 12.49
C ASP A 16 29.55 -13.03 12.66
N TYR A 17 30.09 -12.50 11.56
CA TYR A 17 30.92 -11.29 11.56
C TYR A 17 30.13 -10.04 11.98
N MET A 18 28.80 -10.09 11.95
CA MET A 18 27.92 -9.04 12.46
C MET A 18 27.08 -9.56 13.61
N LYS A 19 27.33 -9.05 14.81
CA LYS A 19 26.44 -9.24 15.96
C LYS A 19 25.40 -8.12 15.97
N THR A 20 24.15 -8.46 15.69
CA THR A 20 23.02 -7.52 15.85
C THR A 20 22.50 -7.57 17.29
N ILE A 21 22.50 -6.43 17.98
CA ILE A 21 21.96 -6.31 19.33
C ILE A 21 20.74 -5.39 19.27
N LYS A 22 19.57 -5.92 19.63
CA LYS A 22 18.36 -5.11 19.80
C LYS A 22 18.53 -4.22 21.01
N ASN A 23 18.38 -2.92 20.83
CA ASN A 23 18.51 -1.95 21.91
C ASN A 23 17.50 -0.80 21.74
N ASN A 24 17.25 -0.06 22.81
CA ASN A 24 16.40 1.13 22.77
C ASN A 24 17.14 2.25 22.02
N ILE A 25 16.44 3.01 21.17
CA ILE A 25 17.01 4.13 20.43
C ILE A 25 17.67 5.17 21.35
N ASN A 26 17.13 5.37 22.56
CA ASN A 26 17.71 6.25 23.58
C ASN A 26 19.13 5.88 23.97
N ASN A 27 19.52 4.61 23.83
CA ASN A 27 20.86 4.13 24.14
C ASN A 27 21.84 4.30 22.96
N VAL A 28 21.33 4.59 21.77
CA VAL A 28 22.11 4.79 20.54
C VAL A 28 22.30 6.27 20.22
N LEU A 29 21.35 7.12 20.61
CA LEU A 29 21.40 8.54 20.36
C LEU A 29 22.47 9.23 21.22
N LYS A 30 23.42 9.90 20.55
CA LYS A 30 24.39 10.78 21.21
C LYS A 30 23.72 12.05 21.74
N ASP A 31 22.78 12.61 20.97
CA ASP A 31 21.99 13.79 21.34
C ASP A 31 20.51 13.44 21.40
N LYS A 32 19.89 13.65 22.57
CA LYS A 32 18.48 13.38 22.80
C LYS A 32 17.55 14.37 22.10
N ALA A 33 18.05 15.56 21.72
CA ALA A 33 17.27 16.55 20.96
C ALA A 33 16.92 16.06 19.54
N VAL A 34 17.60 15.02 19.04
CA VAL A 34 17.32 14.41 17.73
C VAL A 34 16.07 13.53 17.77
N LEU A 35 15.72 12.95 18.93
CA LEU A 35 14.60 12.02 19.04
C LEU A 35 13.25 12.64 18.63
N PRO A 36 12.87 13.85 19.10
CA PRO A 36 11.64 14.50 18.64
C PRO A 36 11.61 14.73 17.12
N ILE A 37 12.76 15.02 16.50
CA ILE A 37 12.88 15.25 15.05
C ILE A 37 12.62 13.94 14.30
N ILE A 38 13.22 12.83 14.74
CA ILE A 38 12.97 11.50 14.15
C ILE A 38 11.48 11.15 14.28
N ASN A 39 10.90 11.33 15.47
CA ASN A 39 9.49 11.03 15.70
C ASN A 39 8.57 11.86 14.79
N ASP A 40 8.83 13.16 14.62
CA ASP A 40 8.08 14.01 13.68
C ASP A 40 8.16 13.49 12.25
N LEU A 41 9.37 13.17 11.78
CA LEU A 41 9.58 12.64 10.43
C LEU A 41 8.83 11.32 10.22
N VAL A 42 8.92 10.39 11.17
CA VAL A 42 8.25 9.08 11.10
C VAL A 42 6.73 9.24 11.09
N ILE A 43 6.18 10.05 12.01
CA ILE A 43 4.73 10.28 12.09
C ILE A 43 4.22 10.92 10.80
N ARG A 44 4.92 11.93 10.29
CA ARG A 44 4.54 12.61 9.04
C ARG A 44 4.63 11.68 7.83
N THR A 45 5.70 10.89 7.69
CA THR A 45 5.82 9.89 6.64
C THR A 45 4.65 8.91 6.69
N ASN A 46 4.33 8.37 7.87
CA ASN A 46 3.22 7.44 8.02
C ASN A 46 1.87 8.05 7.62
N LYS A 47 1.63 9.33 7.99
CA LYS A 47 0.44 10.05 7.55
C LYS A 47 0.39 10.18 6.03
N ILE A 48 1.49 10.60 5.39
CA ILE A 48 1.58 10.74 3.93
C ILE A 48 1.28 9.39 3.25
N VAL A 49 1.87 8.29 3.72
CA VAL A 49 1.64 6.95 3.17
C VAL A 49 0.16 6.56 3.25
N ILE A 50 -0.48 6.74 4.41
CA ILE A 50 -1.91 6.45 4.59
C ILE A 50 -2.76 7.28 3.62
N HIS A 51 -2.52 8.59 3.57
CA HIS A 51 -3.26 9.48 2.68
C HIS A 51 -3.05 9.10 1.21
N SER A 52 -1.84 8.77 0.79
CA SER A 52 -1.56 8.30 -0.57
C SER A 52 -2.31 7.04 -0.92
N CYS A 53 -2.27 6.01 -0.06
CA CYS A 53 -3.01 4.77 -0.32
C CYS A 53 -4.52 5.02 -0.45
N ASN A 54 -5.08 5.87 0.41
CA ASN A 54 -6.50 6.22 0.36
C ASN A 54 -6.84 7.07 -0.87
N PHE A 55 -5.97 8.02 -1.22
CA PHE A 55 -6.10 8.85 -2.41
C PHE A 55 -6.12 8.00 -3.67
N ILE A 56 -5.16 7.08 -3.81
CA ILE A 56 -5.06 6.19 -4.98
C ILE A 56 -6.32 5.33 -5.11
N LYS A 57 -6.80 4.74 -4.01
CA LYS A 57 -8.05 3.95 -4.01
C LYS A 57 -9.24 4.78 -4.47
N LEU A 58 -9.44 5.96 -3.90
CA LEU A 58 -10.57 6.81 -4.26
C LEU A 58 -10.47 7.32 -5.69
N TYR A 59 -9.25 7.63 -6.14
CA TYR A 59 -9.00 8.06 -7.51
C TYR A 59 -9.33 6.95 -8.51
N CYS A 60 -8.95 5.69 -8.24
CA CYS A 60 -9.34 4.56 -9.08
C CYS A 60 -10.87 4.38 -9.13
N ILE A 61 -11.58 4.55 -8.00
CA ILE A 61 -13.05 4.49 -7.99
C ILE A 61 -13.64 5.61 -8.86
N TYR A 62 -13.14 6.83 -8.70
CA TYR A 62 -13.57 7.97 -9.51
C TYR A 62 -13.35 7.73 -11.01
N LEU A 63 -12.19 7.21 -11.40
CA LEU A 63 -11.91 6.90 -12.81
C LEU A 63 -12.87 5.83 -13.34
N TYR A 64 -13.12 4.79 -12.56
CA TYR A 64 -14.06 3.73 -12.90
C TYR A 64 -15.49 4.26 -13.11
N GLU A 65 -16.00 5.08 -12.19
CA GLU A 65 -17.36 5.64 -12.27
C GLU A 65 -17.58 6.62 -13.43
N ASN A 66 -16.48 7.18 -13.96
CA ASN A 66 -16.53 8.15 -15.06
C ASN A 66 -16.03 7.57 -16.39
N ASP A 67 -15.85 6.23 -16.47
CA ASP A 67 -15.34 5.53 -17.67
C ASP A 67 -14.01 6.11 -18.19
N LEU A 68 -13.13 6.54 -17.26
CA LEU A 68 -11.81 7.09 -17.57
C LEU A 68 -10.73 6.00 -17.49
N GLU A 69 -9.66 6.17 -18.27
CA GLU A 69 -8.54 5.25 -18.25
C GLU A 69 -7.76 5.31 -16.94
N PHE A 70 -7.36 4.13 -16.44
CA PHE A 70 -6.52 4.02 -15.27
C PHE A 70 -5.06 4.39 -15.58
N PRO A 71 -4.40 5.18 -14.72
CA PRO A 71 -2.98 5.43 -14.87
C PRO A 71 -2.17 4.18 -14.51
N LEU A 72 -0.94 4.11 -15.02
CA LEU A 72 0.05 3.16 -14.51
C LEU A 72 0.46 3.60 -13.10
N ILE A 73 0.17 2.78 -12.09
CA ILE A 73 0.51 3.04 -10.69
C ILE A 73 1.98 2.65 -10.44
N ASP A 74 2.90 3.41 -11.03
CA ASP A 74 4.34 3.27 -10.84
C ASP A 74 4.86 4.18 -9.70
N LYS A 75 6.14 4.04 -9.37
CA LYS A 75 6.82 4.93 -8.42
C LYS A 75 6.61 6.42 -8.72
N ASN A 76 6.64 6.83 -9.99
CA ASN A 76 6.55 8.24 -10.37
C ASN A 76 5.15 8.80 -10.11
N PHE A 77 4.12 8.04 -10.48
CA PHE A 77 2.73 8.34 -10.15
C PHE A 77 2.55 8.49 -8.63
N ILE A 78 3.09 7.58 -7.82
CA ILE A 78 3.00 7.67 -6.35
C ILE A 78 3.75 8.91 -5.83
N CYS A 79 4.91 9.25 -6.40
CA CYS A 79 5.61 10.48 -6.07
C CYS A 79 4.79 11.74 -6.42
N ASP A 80 4.06 11.73 -7.52
CA ASP A 80 3.16 12.82 -7.90
C ASP A 80 1.96 12.91 -6.95
N VAL A 81 1.40 11.77 -6.52
CA VAL A 81 0.39 11.73 -5.46
C VAL A 81 0.93 12.36 -4.17
N PHE A 82 2.16 12.05 -3.75
CA PHE A 82 2.77 12.69 -2.57
C PHE A 82 2.82 14.21 -2.71
N LYS A 83 3.19 14.73 -3.89
CA LYS A 83 3.23 16.19 -4.13
C LYS A 83 1.85 16.84 -4.04
N VAL A 84 0.81 16.12 -4.48
CA VAL A 84 -0.57 16.62 -4.51
C VAL A 84 -1.15 16.70 -3.11
N ILE A 85 -0.96 15.66 -2.30
CA ILE A 85 -1.54 15.58 -0.94
C ILE A 85 -0.76 16.37 0.12
N THR A 86 0.43 16.86 -0.21
CA THR A 86 1.30 17.61 0.73
C THR A 86 1.49 19.06 0.31
N LYS A 87 1.94 19.88 1.27
CA LYS A 87 2.40 21.24 1.03
C LYS A 87 3.90 21.36 1.24
N ARG A 88 4.53 22.26 0.50
CA ARG A 88 5.92 22.66 0.69
C ARG A 88 5.95 24.01 1.40
N LYS A 89 6.83 24.16 2.40
CA LYS A 89 7.09 25.48 3.00
C LYS A 89 7.91 26.37 2.09
N ASP A 90 8.72 25.74 1.24
CA ASP A 90 9.61 26.41 0.30
C ASP A 90 9.42 25.86 -1.11
N ASN A 91 9.12 26.78 -2.04
CA ASN A 91 8.84 26.48 -3.44
C ASN A 91 10.11 26.54 -4.33
N ARG A 92 11.30 26.75 -3.75
CA ARG A 92 12.56 26.68 -4.50
C ARG A 92 12.73 25.32 -5.16
N GLY A 93 12.96 25.32 -6.48
CA GLY A 93 13.08 24.10 -7.28
C GLY A 93 11.77 23.33 -7.45
N ALA A 94 10.61 23.93 -7.16
CA ALA A 94 9.33 23.37 -7.57
C ALA A 94 9.14 23.54 -9.08
N THR A 95 8.60 22.51 -9.74
CA THR A 95 8.15 22.63 -11.12
C THR A 95 7.02 23.66 -11.18
N PRO A 96 7.08 24.65 -12.08
CA PRO A 96 5.96 25.58 -12.28
C PRO A 96 4.71 24.85 -12.75
N GLU A 97 3.52 25.30 -12.34
CA GLU A 97 2.25 24.65 -12.70
C GLU A 97 2.01 24.57 -14.21
N LYS A 98 2.49 25.57 -14.96
CA LYS A 98 2.44 25.59 -16.43
C LYS A 98 3.16 24.40 -17.08
N ASP A 99 4.14 23.83 -16.39
CA ASP A 99 5.00 22.74 -16.87
C ASP A 99 4.56 21.38 -16.29
N TYR A 100 3.41 21.33 -15.61
CA TYR A 100 2.85 20.06 -15.11
C TYR A 100 2.40 19.17 -16.27
N SER A 101 2.67 17.86 -16.12
CA SER A 101 2.05 16.85 -16.96
C SER A 101 0.53 16.85 -16.79
N ASP A 102 -0.19 16.39 -17.80
CA ASP A 102 -1.66 16.33 -17.74
C ASP A 102 -2.15 15.39 -16.64
N LEU A 103 -1.40 14.31 -16.38
CA LEU A 103 -1.62 13.44 -15.22
C LEU A 103 -1.56 14.23 -13.91
N LEU A 104 -0.49 15.00 -13.68
CA LEU A 104 -0.33 15.77 -12.45
C LEU A 104 -1.42 16.84 -12.30
N LYS A 105 -1.82 17.50 -13.40
CA LYS A 105 -2.96 18.43 -13.39
C LYS A 105 -4.25 17.75 -12.99
N ASN A 106 -4.52 16.56 -13.53
CA ASN A 106 -5.71 15.78 -13.19
C ASN A 106 -5.71 15.34 -11.72
N LEU A 107 -4.56 14.95 -11.18
CA LEU A 107 -4.43 14.61 -9.76
C LEU A 107 -4.70 15.81 -8.87
N TYR A 108 -4.16 16.99 -9.19
CA TYR A 108 -4.46 18.23 -8.46
C TYR A 108 -5.94 18.61 -8.55
N LYS A 109 -6.54 18.49 -9.73
CA LYS A 109 -7.98 18.74 -9.93
C LYS A 109 -8.81 17.81 -9.03
N PHE A 110 -8.58 16.51 -9.14
CA PHE A 110 -9.26 15.51 -8.33
C PHE A 110 -9.06 15.73 -6.82
N TYR A 111 -7.85 16.10 -6.40
CA TYR A 111 -7.58 16.41 -5.00
C TYR A 111 -8.45 17.56 -4.49
N ASN A 112 -8.49 18.67 -5.23
CA ASN A 112 -9.20 19.88 -4.82
C ASN A 112 -10.73 19.71 -4.91
N GLU A 113 -11.23 18.94 -5.87
CA GLU A 113 -12.67 18.76 -6.09
C GLU A 113 -13.27 17.64 -5.22
N HIS A 114 -12.52 16.56 -4.97
CA HIS A 114 -13.05 15.37 -4.32
C HIS A 114 -12.29 15.03 -3.03
N TYR A 115 -10.98 14.79 -3.10
CA TYR A 115 -10.26 14.19 -1.99
C TYR A 115 -10.18 15.08 -0.74
N ILE A 116 -10.01 16.40 -0.92
CA ILE A 116 -9.88 17.34 0.20
C ILE A 116 -11.08 17.30 1.16
N THR A 117 -12.27 16.97 0.65
CA THR A 117 -13.50 16.83 1.45
C THR A 117 -13.46 15.66 2.43
N THR A 118 -12.53 14.72 2.24
CA THR A 118 -12.34 13.54 3.10
C THR A 118 -11.33 13.77 4.23
N ILE A 119 -10.60 14.89 4.20
CA ILE A 119 -9.57 15.21 5.19
C ILE A 119 -10.23 15.88 6.40
N TYR A 120 -10.14 15.22 7.55
CA TYR A 120 -10.66 15.75 8.81
C TYR A 120 -9.84 16.97 9.28
N ASP A 121 -10.53 17.98 9.83
CA ASP A 121 -9.92 19.16 10.46
C ASP A 121 -8.99 19.99 9.54
N ASN A 122 -9.14 19.85 8.22
CA ASN A 122 -8.31 20.52 7.21
C ASN A 122 -6.80 20.39 7.50
N GLU A 123 -6.38 19.21 7.98
CA GLU A 123 -4.98 18.97 8.37
C GLU A 123 -4.02 19.28 7.21
N ILE A 124 -2.95 20.04 7.51
CA ILE A 124 -1.89 20.35 6.55
C ILE A 124 -0.68 19.44 6.80
N ILE A 125 -0.34 18.64 5.81
CA ILE A 125 0.82 17.74 5.85
C ILE A 125 1.96 18.31 5.01
N TYR A 126 3.14 18.47 5.62
CA TYR A 126 4.30 19.06 4.95
C TYR A 126 5.26 18.02 4.37
N TYR A 127 5.70 18.26 3.13
CA TYR A 127 6.67 17.43 2.39
C TYR A 127 8.12 17.63 2.87
N ASP A 128 8.42 18.76 3.49
CA ASP A 128 9.79 19.22 3.73
C ASP A 128 10.66 18.19 4.46
N LYS A 129 11.90 18.00 3.98
CA LYS A 129 12.90 17.06 4.52
C LYS A 129 12.54 15.56 4.39
N LEU A 130 11.51 15.21 3.61
CA LEU A 130 11.09 13.81 3.42
C LEU A 130 11.43 13.25 2.03
N SER A 131 12.07 14.02 1.14
CA SER A 131 12.30 13.62 -0.26
C SER A 131 12.94 12.24 -0.42
N TYR A 132 13.97 11.93 0.36
CA TYR A 132 14.64 10.64 0.32
C TYR A 132 13.79 9.51 0.90
N ILE A 133 13.09 9.76 2.01
CA ILE A 133 12.25 8.76 2.68
C ILE A 133 11.08 8.40 1.78
N LEU A 134 10.36 9.40 1.26
CA LEU A 134 9.21 9.18 0.39
C LEU A 134 9.58 8.53 -0.93
N ALA A 135 10.80 8.73 -1.44
CA ALA A 135 11.25 8.02 -2.64
C ALA A 135 11.35 6.49 -2.42
N TYR A 136 11.69 6.04 -1.20
CA TYR A 136 11.66 4.62 -0.84
C TYR A 136 10.24 4.15 -0.57
N GLU A 137 9.43 4.94 0.15
CA GLU A 137 8.02 4.60 0.38
C GLU A 137 7.23 4.46 -0.92
N ALA A 138 7.53 5.26 -1.96
CA ALA A 138 6.90 5.10 -3.27
C ALA A 138 7.17 3.72 -3.89
N ILE A 139 8.42 3.23 -3.77
CA ILE A 139 8.81 1.90 -4.27
C ILE A 139 8.08 0.82 -3.48
N ASP A 140 8.02 0.97 -2.15
CA ASP A 140 7.34 0.01 -1.29
C ASP A 140 5.83 -0.02 -1.53
N ILE A 141 5.18 1.14 -1.71
CA ILE A 141 3.75 1.22 -2.07
C ILE A 141 3.50 0.55 -3.43
N GLU A 142 4.29 0.85 -4.46
CA GLU A 142 4.20 0.21 -5.78
C GLU A 142 4.29 -1.31 -5.66
N LYS A 143 5.32 -1.79 -4.96
CA LYS A 143 5.54 -3.22 -4.72
C LYS A 143 4.37 -3.85 -3.95
N ASN A 144 3.88 -3.20 -2.91
CA ASN A 144 2.77 -3.70 -2.09
C ASN A 144 1.47 -3.81 -2.90
N ILE A 145 1.18 -2.83 -3.75
CA ILE A 145 0.02 -2.87 -4.65
C ILE A 145 0.15 -4.03 -5.64
N ASN A 146 1.31 -4.15 -6.30
CA ASN A 146 1.55 -5.23 -7.27
C ASN A 146 1.46 -6.63 -6.63
N ASN A 147 2.09 -6.81 -5.48
CA ASN A 147 2.02 -8.07 -4.74
C ASN A 147 0.58 -8.38 -4.31
N ASN A 148 -0.15 -7.41 -3.78
CA ASN A 148 -1.54 -7.60 -3.36
C ASN A 148 -2.43 -8.04 -4.53
N ILE A 149 -2.29 -7.40 -5.69
CA ILE A 149 -3.01 -7.77 -6.91
C ILE A 149 -2.65 -9.20 -7.31
N GLN A 150 -1.36 -9.53 -7.40
CA GLN A 150 -0.91 -10.86 -7.83
C GLN A 150 -1.38 -11.99 -6.89
N GLU A 151 -1.27 -11.77 -5.58
CA GLU A 151 -1.64 -12.76 -4.56
C GLU A 151 -3.15 -12.99 -4.48
N HIS A 152 -3.96 -11.95 -4.71
CA HIS A 152 -5.41 -12.00 -4.51
C HIS A 152 -6.25 -11.90 -5.78
N PHE A 153 -5.64 -11.84 -6.97
CA PHE A 153 -6.36 -11.68 -8.25
C PHE A 153 -7.47 -12.71 -8.43
N ILE A 154 -7.14 -14.00 -8.29
CA ILE A 154 -8.12 -15.09 -8.45
C ILE A 154 -9.24 -14.99 -7.42
N THR A 155 -8.92 -14.59 -6.18
CA THR A 155 -9.92 -14.40 -5.13
C THR A 155 -10.88 -13.26 -5.47
N HIS A 156 -10.35 -12.11 -5.91
CA HIS A 156 -11.18 -10.96 -6.30
C HIS A 156 -12.02 -11.23 -7.54
N LEU A 157 -11.46 -11.93 -8.54
CA LEU A 157 -12.22 -12.35 -9.72
C LEU A 157 -13.37 -13.29 -9.33
N ASN A 158 -13.11 -14.27 -8.46
CA ASN A 158 -14.16 -15.15 -7.96
C ASN A 158 -15.22 -14.37 -7.17
N GLN A 159 -14.83 -13.38 -6.36
CA GLN A 159 -15.79 -12.51 -5.66
C GLN A 159 -16.65 -11.72 -6.64
N PHE A 160 -16.04 -11.14 -7.67
CA PHE A 160 -16.73 -10.42 -8.73
C PHE A 160 -17.77 -11.32 -9.41
N VAL A 161 -17.37 -12.49 -9.90
CA VAL A 161 -18.30 -13.47 -10.51
C VAL A 161 -19.42 -13.85 -9.54
N ASN A 162 -19.08 -14.19 -8.29
CA ASN A 162 -20.09 -14.52 -7.29
C ASN A 162 -21.11 -13.39 -7.05
N HIS A 163 -20.67 -12.13 -7.11
CA HIS A 163 -21.54 -10.98 -6.97
C HIS A 163 -22.37 -10.72 -8.23
N SER A 164 -21.75 -10.73 -9.42
CA SER A 164 -22.44 -10.51 -10.70
C SER A 164 -23.57 -11.51 -10.96
N PHE A 165 -23.43 -12.74 -10.47
CA PHE A 165 -24.42 -13.81 -10.64
C PHE A 165 -25.26 -14.09 -9.38
N ASN A 166 -25.12 -13.28 -8.32
CA ASN A 166 -25.79 -13.49 -7.02
C ASN A 166 -25.64 -14.93 -6.48
N LEU A 167 -24.49 -15.57 -6.74
CA LEU A 167 -24.26 -16.98 -6.42
C LEU A 167 -24.32 -17.26 -4.93
N GLN A 168 -23.99 -16.26 -4.12
CA GLN A 168 -24.09 -16.38 -2.68
C GLN A 168 -25.55 -16.51 -2.22
N GLU A 169 -26.45 -15.70 -2.77
CA GLU A 169 -27.89 -15.76 -2.47
C GLU A 169 -28.46 -17.12 -2.91
N GLN A 170 -28.14 -17.56 -4.13
CA GLN A 170 -28.55 -18.88 -4.62
C GLN A 170 -28.04 -20.02 -3.73
N LYS A 171 -26.79 -19.95 -3.26
CA LYS A 171 -26.21 -20.93 -2.33
C LYS A 171 -26.93 -20.92 -0.98
N ASP A 172 -27.34 -19.76 -0.49
CA ASP A 172 -28.03 -19.60 0.78
C ASP A 172 -29.50 -20.05 0.70
N GLU A 173 -30.17 -19.88 -0.45
CA GLU A 173 -31.47 -20.51 -0.73
C GLU A 173 -31.38 -22.04 -0.72
N ILE A 174 -30.35 -22.60 -1.37
CA ILE A 174 -30.13 -24.05 -1.40
C ILE A 174 -29.91 -24.60 0.03
N LYS A 175 -29.22 -23.86 0.92
CA LYS A 175 -29.03 -24.28 2.34
C LYS A 175 -30.34 -24.41 3.11
N LYS A 176 -31.38 -23.64 2.76
CA LYS A 176 -32.69 -23.69 3.43
C LYS A 176 -33.47 -24.98 3.11
N ILE A 177 -33.11 -25.70 2.05
CA ILE A 177 -33.74 -26.97 1.67
C ILE A 177 -33.41 -28.03 2.73
N LYS A 178 -34.42 -28.62 3.38
CA LYS A 178 -34.24 -29.65 4.43
C LYS A 178 -33.68 -30.97 3.89
N ASP A 179 -34.12 -31.38 2.70
CA ASP A 179 -33.70 -32.63 2.07
C ASP A 179 -32.23 -32.56 1.61
N LYS A 180 -31.44 -33.53 2.05
CA LYS A 180 -29.99 -33.59 1.80
C LYS A 180 -29.65 -33.98 0.36
N GLU A 181 -30.43 -34.85 -0.27
CA GLU A 181 -30.15 -35.32 -1.63
C GLU A 181 -30.51 -34.26 -2.67
N VAL A 182 -31.66 -33.60 -2.51
CA VAL A 182 -32.07 -32.44 -3.33
C VAL A 182 -31.05 -31.30 -3.22
N ARG A 183 -30.52 -31.07 -2.01
CA ARG A 183 -29.48 -30.05 -1.79
C ARG A 183 -28.19 -30.35 -2.55
N LYS A 184 -27.75 -31.61 -2.56
CA LYS A 184 -26.56 -32.03 -3.32
C LYS A 184 -26.75 -31.88 -4.83
N GLU A 185 -27.91 -32.25 -5.36
CA GLU A 185 -28.21 -32.09 -6.79
C GLU A 185 -28.19 -30.62 -7.21
N ARG A 186 -28.82 -29.73 -6.42
CA ARG A 186 -28.83 -28.29 -6.69
C ARG A 186 -27.45 -27.65 -6.60
N TYR A 187 -26.58 -28.10 -5.68
CA TYR A 187 -25.18 -27.64 -5.68
C TYR A 187 -24.40 -28.15 -6.90
N LYS A 188 -24.64 -29.39 -7.33
CA LYS A 188 -24.02 -29.93 -8.56
C LYS A 188 -24.45 -29.16 -9.80
N SER A 189 -25.73 -28.85 -9.97
CA SER A 189 -26.22 -28.08 -11.10
C SER A 189 -25.62 -26.68 -11.13
N LEU A 190 -25.61 -25.99 -9.97
CA LEU A 190 -25.02 -24.67 -9.84
C LEU A 190 -23.52 -24.67 -10.16
N THR A 191 -22.78 -25.72 -9.79
CA THR A 191 -21.34 -25.79 -10.09
C THR A 191 -21.06 -26.13 -11.55
N ASN A 192 -21.95 -26.89 -12.21
CA ASN A 192 -21.80 -27.27 -13.61
C ASN A 192 -22.12 -26.12 -14.60
N GLU A 193 -22.96 -25.14 -14.22
CA GLU A 193 -23.24 -23.97 -15.05
C GLU A 193 -22.04 -23.02 -15.23
N PHE A 194 -21.06 -23.07 -14.32
CA PHE A 194 -19.87 -22.22 -14.35
C PHE A 194 -18.56 -23.01 -14.63
N LYS A 195 -18.68 -24.22 -15.19
CA LYS A 195 -17.56 -25.02 -15.69
C LYS A 195 -17.34 -24.78 -17.18
#